data_AF-A0A9N9BIF1-F1
#
_entry.id   AF-A0A9N9BIF1-F1
#
_cell.length_a   1.000
_cell.length_b   1.000
_cell.length_c   1.000
_cell.angle_alpha   90.00
_cell.angle_beta   90.00
_cell.angle_gamma   90.00
#
_symmetry.space_group_name_H-M   'P 1'
#
loop_
_entity.id
_entity.type
_entity.pdbx_description
1 polymer ?
#
loop_
_entity_poly.entity_id
_entity_poly.type
_entity_poly.pdbx_seq_one_letter_code
_entity_poly.pdbx_strand_id
1 'polypeptide(L)'
;MVHTSPVTPRAPEEKVGPHLKSIAVQRNGIYAKLLKKLNTINDEYETHFKIFEKELPIAAKKDNLPIPKSFPAWNDAYVEDVHKVKTIAKRLHKRIETAIEKAKYYHP
;
A
#
# COMPACT_ATOMS: atom_id res chain seq x y z
N MET A 1 43.36 18.21 23.22
CA MET A 1 42.22 19.12 23.03
C MET A 1 40.99 18.27 22.74
N VAL A 2 40.00 18.24 23.63
CA VAL A 2 38.77 17.45 23.46
C VAL A 2 37.73 18.34 22.81
N HIS A 3 37.41 18.08 21.55
CA HIS A 3 36.28 18.72 20.86
C HIS A 3 34.98 18.10 21.39
N THR A 4 34.34 18.75 22.36
CA THR A 4 32.95 18.47 22.69
C THR A 4 32.07 19.24 21.71
N SER A 5 31.42 18.53 20.79
CA SER A 5 30.39 19.10 19.92
C SER A 5 29.27 19.72 20.78
N PRO A 6 28.74 20.90 20.42
CA PRO A 6 27.64 21.51 21.16
C PRO A 6 26.41 20.60 21.07
N VAL A 7 25.85 20.25 22.22
CA VAL A 7 24.55 19.59 22.33
C VAL A 7 23.49 20.55 21.81
N THR A 8 22.93 20.26 20.63
CA THR A 8 21.78 20.99 20.10
C THR A 8 20.63 20.89 21.11
N PRO A 9 20.06 22.01 21.59
CA PRO A 9 18.92 21.97 22.49
C PRO A 9 17.79 21.19 21.83
N ARG A 10 17.30 20.12 22.46
CA ARG A 10 16.03 19.49 22.08
C ARG A 10 14.95 20.58 22.21
N ALA A 11 14.19 20.80 21.14
CA ALA A 11 13.02 21.66 21.21
C ALA A 11 12.12 21.22 22.38
N PRO A 12 11.50 22.14 23.14
CA PRO A 12 10.61 21.78 24.23
C PRO A 12 9.52 20.83 23.70
N GLU A 13 9.32 19.69 24.37
CA GLU A 13 8.20 18.80 24.04
C GLU A 13 6.89 19.59 24.23
N GLU A 14 6.22 19.92 23.12
CA GLU A 14 4.93 20.59 23.16
C GLU A 14 3.92 19.73 23.93
N LYS A 15 3.33 20.31 24.98
CA LYS A 15 2.30 19.61 25.78
C LYS A 15 1.03 19.47 24.95
N VAL A 16 0.78 18.27 24.41
CA VAL A 16 -0.44 17.95 23.66
C VAL A 16 -1.58 17.58 24.62
N GLY A 17 -2.65 18.38 24.63
CA GLY A 17 -3.84 18.11 25.45
C GLY A 17 -4.64 16.87 25.01
N PRO A 18 -5.50 16.32 25.89
CA PRO A 18 -6.19 15.04 25.66
C PRO A 18 -7.12 15.03 24.44
N HIS A 19 -7.74 16.16 24.10
CA HIS A 19 -8.61 16.27 22.92
C HIS A 19 -7.82 16.16 21.62
N LEU A 20 -6.63 16.79 21.54
CA LEU A 20 -5.74 16.68 20.38
C LEU A 20 -5.20 15.26 20.22
N LYS A 21 -4.88 14.57 21.33
CA LYS A 21 -4.51 13.15 21.32
C LYS A 21 -5.64 12.28 20.74
N SER A 22 -6.88 12.49 21.17
CA SER A 22 -8.04 11.75 20.65
C SER A 22 -8.22 11.91 19.14
N ILE A 23 -8.10 13.14 18.63
CA ILE A 23 -8.15 13.43 17.17
C ILE A 23 -7.02 12.69 16.43
N ALA A 24 -5.80 12.68 16.99
CA ALA A 24 -4.67 11.95 16.40
C ALA A 24 -4.92 10.43 16.33
N VAL A 25 -5.48 9.83 17.39
CA VAL A 25 -5.87 8.39 17.40
C VAL A 25 -6.92 8.09 16.34
N GLN A 26 -7.98 8.91 16.25
CA GLN A 26 -9.03 8.72 15.25
C GLN A 26 -8.46 8.79 13.83
N ARG A 27 -7.61 9.78 13.56
CA ARG A 27 -6.93 9.94 12.27
C ARG A 27 -6.05 8.72 11.94
N ASN A 28 -5.30 8.20 12.91
CA ASN A 28 -4.50 6.97 12.73
C ASN A 28 -5.37 5.75 12.43
N GLY A 29 -6.53 5.64 13.08
CA GLY A 29 -7.50 4.57 12.78
C GLY A 29 -8.03 4.63 11.35
N ILE A 30 -8.30 5.83 10.82
CA ILE A 30 -8.69 6.03 9.40
C ILE A 30 -7.55 5.60 8.48
N TYR A 31 -6.31 6.01 8.77
CA TYR A 31 -5.13 5.64 8.01
C TYR A 31 -4.88 4.13 7.96
N ALA A 32 -4.98 3.44 9.10
CA ALA A 32 -4.86 1.99 9.16
C ALA A 32 -5.94 1.28 8.31
N LYS A 33 -7.18 1.78 8.32
CA LYS A 33 -8.27 1.24 7.48
C LYS A 33 -7.97 1.40 5.98
N LEU A 34 -7.47 2.57 5.57
CA LEU A 34 -7.10 2.82 4.17
C LEU A 34 -5.94 1.91 3.73
N LEU A 35 -4.93 1.73 4.60
CA LEU A 35 -3.82 0.82 4.35
C LEU A 35 -4.31 -0.63 4.14
N LYS A 36 -5.20 -1.10 5.02
CA LYS A 36 -5.79 -2.43 4.89
C LYS A 36 -6.53 -2.62 3.56
N LYS A 37 -7.34 -1.64 3.15
CA LYS A 37 -8.05 -1.68 1.86
C LYS A 37 -7.09 -1.76 0.67
N LEU A 38 -5.98 -1.02 0.69
CA LEU A 38 -4.97 -1.06 -0.37
C LEU A 38 -4.31 -2.44 -0.48
N ASN A 39 -3.99 -3.07 0.66
CA ASN A 39 -3.43 -4.41 0.66
C ASN A 39 -4.41 -5.44 0.10
N THR A 40 -5.68 -5.40 0.54
CA THR A 40 -6.72 -6.29 0.02
C THR A 40 -6.89 -6.16 -1.50
N ILE A 41 -6.93 -4.95 -2.03
CA ILE A 41 -7.04 -4.72 -3.48
C ILE A 41 -5.84 -5.33 -4.21
N ASN A 42 -4.61 -5.14 -3.71
CA ASN A 42 -3.41 -5.72 -4.33
C ASN A 42 -3.44 -7.26 -4.33
N ASP A 43 -3.91 -7.87 -3.23
CA ASP A 43 -4.02 -9.32 -3.07
C ASP A 43 -5.08 -9.92 -3.99
N GLU A 44 -6.23 -9.25 -4.12
CA GLU A 44 -7.31 -9.64 -5.03
C GLU A 44 -6.82 -9.64 -6.49
N TYR A 45 -6.17 -8.57 -6.94
CA TYR A 45 -5.62 -8.51 -8.30
C TYR A 45 -4.62 -9.64 -8.59
N GLU A 46 -3.74 -9.94 -7.64
CA GLU A 46 -2.76 -11.03 -7.80
C GLU A 46 -3.42 -12.40 -7.82
N THR A 47 -4.46 -12.60 -7.02
CA THR A 47 -5.25 -13.84 -7.01
C THR A 47 -5.97 -14.05 -8.33
N HIS A 48 -6.67 -13.03 -8.84
CA HIS A 48 -7.37 -13.10 -10.12
C HIS A 48 -6.41 -13.36 -11.29
N PHE A 49 -5.22 -12.74 -11.27
CA PHE A 49 -4.19 -12.99 -12.26
C PHE A 49 -3.72 -14.45 -12.28
N LYS A 50 -3.36 -15.00 -11.12
CA LYS A 50 -2.91 -16.40 -11.00
C LYS A 50 -4.00 -17.40 -11.40
N ILE A 51 -5.26 -17.11 -11.06
CA ILE A 51 -6.40 -17.92 -11.48
C ILE A 51 -6.53 -17.88 -13.00
N PHE A 52 -6.49 -16.70 -13.61
CA PHE A 52 -6.63 -16.56 -15.05
C PHE A 52 -5.53 -17.30 -15.83
N GLU A 53 -4.26 -17.13 -15.47
CA GLU A 53 -3.13 -17.83 -16.12
C GLU A 53 -3.24 -19.35 -16.00
N LYS A 54 -3.78 -19.84 -14.88
CA LYS A 54 -3.97 -21.28 -14.64
C LYS A 54 -5.17 -21.84 -15.41
N GLU A 55 -6.31 -21.16 -15.38
CA GLU A 55 -7.57 -21.67 -15.91
C GLU A 55 -7.66 -21.54 -17.44
N LEU A 56 -7.02 -20.53 -18.05
CA LEU A 56 -7.03 -20.33 -19.50
C LEU A 56 -6.56 -21.56 -20.31
N PRO A 57 -5.38 -22.16 -20.05
CA PRO A 57 -4.95 -23.35 -20.78
C PRO A 57 -5.82 -24.58 -20.48
N ILE A 58 -6.40 -24.66 -19.27
CA ILE A 58 -7.32 -25.76 -18.88
C ILE A 58 -8.61 -25.65 -19.70
N ALA A 59 -9.20 -24.46 -19.78
CA ALA A 59 -10.41 -24.18 -20.55
C ALA A 59 -10.19 -24.43 -22.05
N ALA A 60 -9.10 -23.89 -22.62
CA ALA A 60 -8.76 -24.10 -24.03
C ALA A 60 -8.60 -25.60 -24.37
N LYS A 61 -7.93 -26.37 -23.50
CA LYS A 61 -7.79 -27.82 -23.66
C LYS A 61 -9.13 -28.55 -23.53
N LYS A 62 -10.00 -28.14 -22.60
CA LYS A 62 -11.32 -28.73 -22.38
C LYS A 62 -12.23 -28.53 -23.59
N ASP A 63 -12.16 -27.36 -24.22
CA ASP A 63 -12.94 -27.03 -25.40
C ASP A 63 -12.30 -27.53 -26.71
N ASN A 64 -11.11 -28.14 -26.63
CA ASN A 64 -10.31 -28.60 -27.77
C ASN A 64 -10.04 -27.47 -28.79
N LEU A 65 -9.86 -26.24 -28.30
CA LEU A 65 -9.60 -25.04 -29.08
C LEU A 65 -8.23 -24.46 -28.74
N PRO A 66 -7.52 -23.84 -29.71
CA PRO A 66 -6.31 -23.09 -29.40
C PRO A 66 -6.66 -21.82 -28.61
N ILE A 67 -5.75 -21.39 -27.75
CA ILE A 67 -5.84 -20.07 -27.11
C ILE A 67 -5.74 -19.00 -28.21
N PRO A 68 -6.69 -18.06 -28.34
CA PRO A 68 -6.63 -17.02 -29.36
C PRO A 68 -5.38 -16.16 -29.20
N LYS A 69 -4.74 -15.77 -30.30
CA LYS A 69 -3.53 -14.92 -30.26
C LYS A 69 -3.75 -13.54 -29.63
N SER A 70 -4.99 -13.08 -29.54
CA SER A 70 -5.37 -11.83 -28.86
C SER A 70 -5.41 -11.95 -27.34
N PHE A 71 -5.54 -13.15 -26.78
CA PHE A 71 -5.62 -13.37 -25.33
C PHE A 71 -4.33 -12.98 -24.59
N PRO A 72 -3.13 -13.35 -25.07
CA PRO A 72 -1.88 -12.88 -24.48
C PRO A 72 -1.79 -11.35 -24.45
N ALA A 73 -2.13 -10.67 -25.56
CA ALA A 73 -2.08 -9.20 -25.61
C ALA A 73 -3.08 -8.54 -24.65
N TRP A 74 -4.28 -9.11 -24.50
CA TRP A 74 -5.25 -8.64 -23.52
C TRP A 74 -4.78 -8.87 -22.08
N ASN A 75 -4.16 -10.03 -21.81
CA ASN A 75 -3.57 -10.34 -20.51
C ASN A 75 -2.41 -9.40 -20.17
N ASP A 76 -1.54 -9.10 -21.13
CA ASP A 76 -0.42 -8.17 -20.95
C ASP A 76 -0.91 -6.75 -20.60
N ALA A 77 -1.94 -6.27 -21.29
CA ALA A 77 -2.57 -4.97 -20.97
C ALA A 77 -3.17 -4.96 -19.56
N TYR A 78 -3.85 -6.05 -19.17
CA TYR A 78 -4.38 -6.20 -17.82
C TYR A 78 -3.26 -6.22 -16.77
N VAL A 79 -2.15 -6.93 -17.02
CA VAL A 79 -0.96 -6.94 -16.15
C VAL A 79 -0.37 -5.56 -16.00
N GLU A 80 -0.28 -4.79 -17.08
CA GLU A 80 0.24 -3.42 -17.06
C GLU A 80 -0.63 -2.52 -16.16
N ASP A 81 -1.96 -2.60 -16.29
CA ASP A 81 -2.90 -1.83 -15.47
C ASP A 81 -2.84 -2.24 -13.99
N VAL A 82 -2.76 -3.54 -13.69
CA VAL A 82 -2.53 -4.04 -12.32
C VAL A 82 -1.20 -3.52 -11.77
N HIS A 83 -0.14 -3.47 -12.58
CA HIS A 83 1.15 -2.94 -12.17
C HIS A 83 1.10 -1.44 -11.87
N LYS A 84 0.37 -0.66 -12.67
CA LYS A 84 0.10 0.77 -12.41
C LYS A 84 -0.63 0.96 -11.09
N VAL A 85 -1.69 0.18 -10.84
CA VAL A 85 -2.44 0.23 -9.57
C VAL A 85 -1.53 -0.13 -8.39
N LYS A 86 -0.75 -1.21 -8.47
CA LYS A 86 0.23 -1.61 -7.43
C LYS A 86 1.25 -0.49 -7.15
N THR A 87 1.73 0.19 -8.19
CA THR A 87 2.68 1.31 -8.06
C THR A 87 2.06 2.49 -7.33
N ILE A 88 0.83 2.87 -7.70
CA ILE A 88 0.08 3.94 -7.04
C ILE A 88 -0.20 3.56 -5.58
N ALA A 89 -0.65 2.33 -5.34
CA ALA A 89 -0.91 1.80 -4.01
C ALA A 89 0.34 1.84 -3.12
N LYS A 90 1.51 1.43 -3.63
CA LYS A 90 2.79 1.52 -2.90
C LYS A 90 3.17 2.95 -2.52
N ARG A 91 2.97 3.91 -3.43
CA ARG A 91 3.20 5.34 -3.15
C ARG A 91 2.24 5.85 -2.08
N LEU A 92 0.97 5.47 -2.15
CA LEU A 92 -0.05 5.86 -1.19
C LEU A 92 0.21 5.23 0.19
N HIS A 93 0.57 3.95 0.23
CA HIS A 93 1.00 3.22 1.43
C HIS A 93 2.13 3.97 2.14
N LYS A 94 3.22 4.30 1.43
CA LYS A 94 4.35 5.05 2.01
C LYS A 94 3.92 6.41 2.58
N ARG A 95 3.00 7.11 1.92
CA ARG A 95 2.46 8.39 2.39
C ARG A 95 1.62 8.21 3.66
N ILE A 96 0.82 7.16 3.73
CA ILE A 96 0.02 6.81 4.91
C ILE A 96 0.93 6.43 6.08
N GLU A 97 1.94 5.59 5.86
CA GLU A 97 2.94 5.25 6.90
C GLU A 97 3.65 6.51 7.42
N THR A 98 4.10 7.39 6.53
CA THR A 98 4.73 8.67 6.92
C THR A 98 3.77 9.52 7.75
N ALA A 99 2.48 9.55 7.41
CA ALA A 99 1.48 10.29 8.16
C ALA A 99 1.22 9.68 9.55
N ILE A 100 1.20 8.34 9.66
CA ILE A 100 1.10 7.63 10.94
C ILE A 100 2.34 7.92 11.80
N GLU A 101 3.54 7.86 11.23
CA GLU A 101 4.80 8.11 11.94
C GLU A 101 4.87 9.55 12.48
N LYS A 102 4.45 10.53 11.67
CA LYS A 102 4.31 11.92 12.12
C LYS A 102 3.25 12.07 13.22
N ALA A 103 2.17 11.30 13.15
CA ALA A 103 1.12 11.31 14.16
C ALA A 103 1.56 10.69 15.49
N LYS A 104 2.50 9.72 15.49
CA LYS A 104 3.09 9.14 16.72
C LYS A 104 3.78 10.20 17.58
N TYR A 105 4.35 11.26 16.99
CA TYR A 105 4.93 12.38 17.76
C TYR A 105 3.91 13.13 18.63
N TYR A 106 2.60 12.99 18.35
CA TYR A 106 1.53 13.55 19.17
C TYR A 106 0.98 12.57 20.22
N HIS A 107 1.58 11.38 20.32
CA HIS A 107 1.21 10.31 21.22
C HIS A 107 2.48 9.72 21.87
N PRO A 108 3.01 10.35 22.95
CA PRO A 108 4.00 9.70 23.80
C PRO A 108 3.39 8.46 24.49
#